data_AF-A0A8D8M6S6-F1
#
_entry.id   AF-A0A8D8M6S6-F1
#
_cell.length_a   1.000
_cell.length_b   1.000
_cell.length_c   1.000
_cell.angle_alpha   90.00
_cell.angle_beta   90.00
_cell.angle_gamma   90.00
#
_symmetry.space_group_name_H-M   'P 1'
#
loop_
_entity.id
_entity.type
_entity.pdbx_description
1 polymer ?
#
loop_
_entity_poly.entity_id
_entity_poly.type
_entity_poly.pdbx_seq_one_letter_code
_entity_poly.pdbx_strand_id
1 'polypeptide(L)'
;MNQKRAAKRKTTYIVGLCAVANFINAADRVIMPITIIPMGQEFHWNIHWQGWILSSFAFGYFTSQVMGACAANKFGCKAVLVGSVLLWSISTSITPLVAHSIPLLILTRILLGLGEGFGLPTMFQILANAVPIEERSRAFSYLISAGSVGQTVSSVVI
;
A
#
# COMPACT_ATOMS: atom_id res chain seq x y z
N MET A 1 -31.28 3.79 20.46
CA MET A 1 -30.86 4.72 19.38
C MET A 1 -29.36 5.08 19.41
N ASN A 2 -28.74 5.29 20.58
CA ASN A 2 -27.31 5.69 20.67
C ASN A 2 -26.29 4.60 20.28
N GLN A 3 -26.57 3.31 20.54
CA GLN A 3 -25.64 2.24 20.18
C GLN A 3 -25.52 1.98 18.67
N LYS A 4 -26.62 2.10 17.91
CA LYS A 4 -26.60 2.00 16.43
C LYS A 4 -25.83 3.17 15.79
N ARG A 5 -25.96 4.39 16.33
CA ARG A 5 -25.18 5.56 15.89
C ARG A 5 -23.69 5.42 16.21
N ALA A 6 -23.34 4.94 17.41
CA ALA A 6 -21.95 4.72 17.79
C ALA A 6 -21.27 3.63 16.94
N ALA A 7 -21.99 2.54 16.63
CA ALA A 7 -21.50 1.49 15.72
C ALA A 7 -21.30 2.03 14.29
N LYS A 8 -22.26 2.79 13.75
CA LYS A 8 -22.14 3.42 12.42
C LYS A 8 -20.96 4.39 12.35
N ARG A 9 -20.73 5.19 13.41
CA ARG A 9 -19.60 6.14 13.50
C ARG A 9 -18.24 5.43 13.53
N LYS A 10 -18.15 4.28 14.21
CA LYS A 10 -16.94 3.44 14.22
C LYS A 10 -16.66 2.82 12.84
N THR A 11 -17.68 2.31 12.16
CA THR A 11 -17.55 1.76 10.80
C THR A 11 -17.08 2.83 9.81
N THR A 12 -17.65 4.04 9.83
CA THR A 12 -17.21 5.15 8.98
C THR A 12 -15.75 5.54 9.24
N TYR A 13 -15.32 5.54 10.50
CA TYR A 13 -13.94 5.84 10.85
C TYR A 13 -12.96 4.79 10.31
N ILE A 14 -13.31 3.50 10.40
CA ILE A 14 -12.51 2.40 9.84
C ILE A 14 -12.41 2.52 8.31
N VAL A 15 -13.53 2.82 7.63
CA VAL A 15 -13.55 3.04 6.17
C VAL A 15 -12.64 4.21 5.79
N GLY A 16 -12.72 5.32 6.53
CA GLY A 16 -11.86 6.49 6.31
C GLY A 16 -10.38 6.18 6.47
N LEU A 17 -10.00 5.46 7.53
CA LEU A 17 -8.61 5.06 7.75
C LEU A 17 -8.08 4.13 6.65
N CYS A 18 -8.86 3.13 6.21
CA CYS A 18 -8.48 2.27 5.10
C CYS A 18 -8.37 3.05 3.79
N ALA A 19 -9.27 4.00 3.54
CA ALA A 19 -9.22 4.86 2.36
C ALA A 19 -7.96 5.73 2.32
N VAL A 20 -7.58 6.36 3.44
CA VAL A 20 -6.34 7.14 3.55
C VAL A 20 -5.11 6.24 3.37
N ALA A 21 -5.10 5.06 3.98
CA ALA A 21 -4.00 4.11 3.83
C ALA A 21 -3.86 3.64 2.37
N ASN A 22 -4.97 3.37 1.68
CA ASN A 22 -4.97 3.01 0.26
C ASN A 22 -4.55 4.18 -0.64
N PHE A 23 -4.92 5.42 -0.29
CA PHE A 23 -4.47 6.62 -0.99
C PHE A 23 -2.94 6.72 -0.96
N ILE A 24 -2.33 6.57 0.23
CA ILE A 24 -0.87 6.65 0.39
C ILE A 24 -0.18 5.53 -0.39
N ASN A 25 -0.65 4.29 -0.26
CA ASN A 25 -0.12 3.14 -0.99
C ASN A 25 -0.18 3.34 -2.51
N ALA A 26 -1.32 3.81 -3.00
CA ALA A 26 -1.52 4.02 -4.43
C ALA A 26 -0.67 5.19 -4.96
N ALA A 27 -0.41 6.21 -4.14
CA ALA A 27 0.55 7.26 -4.46
C ALA A 27 1.97 6.68 -4.57
N ASP A 28 2.49 6.00 -3.54
CA ASP A 28 3.84 5.42 -3.50
C ASP A 28 4.14 4.54 -4.74
N ARG A 29 3.15 3.80 -5.22
CA ARG A 29 3.24 2.97 -6.44
C ARG A 29 3.57 3.74 -7.71
N VAL A 30 3.14 5.00 -7.80
CA VAL A 30 3.34 5.84 -8.99
C VAL A 30 4.58 6.72 -8.87
N ILE A 31 5.00 7.04 -7.63
CA ILE A 31 6.22 7.81 -7.37
C ILE A 31 7.45 7.13 -7.97
N MET A 32 7.62 5.82 -7.75
CA MET A 32 8.86 5.14 -8.12
C MET A 32 9.12 5.07 -9.64
N PRO A 33 8.15 4.66 -10.50
CA PRO A 33 8.36 4.65 -11.95
C PRO A 33 8.62 6.03 -12.55
N ILE A 34 8.15 7.11 -11.91
CA ILE A 34 8.40 8.49 -12.37
C ILE A 34 9.80 8.94 -11.95
N THR A 35 10.16 8.72 -10.69
CA THR A 35 11.44 9.16 -10.10
C THR A 35 12.65 8.32 -10.51
N ILE A 36 12.45 7.11 -11.03
CA ILE A 36 13.56 6.24 -11.48
C ILE A 36 14.41 6.87 -12.60
N ILE A 37 13.80 7.72 -13.45
CA ILE A 37 14.51 8.41 -14.55
C ILE A 37 15.50 9.45 -14.00
N PRO A 38 15.08 10.46 -13.21
CA PRO A 38 16.03 11.42 -12.64
C PRO A 38 17.03 10.77 -11.68
N MET A 39 16.62 9.79 -10.86
CA MET A 39 17.55 9.03 -10.01
C MET A 39 18.57 8.25 -10.83
N GLY A 40 18.15 7.64 -11.95
CA GLY A 40 19.03 6.95 -12.86
C GLY A 40 20.05 7.87 -13.53
N GLN A 41 19.68 9.13 -13.80
CA GLN A 41 20.59 10.15 -14.32
C GLN A 41 21.60 10.62 -13.27
N GLU A 42 21.14 10.87 -12.03
CA GLU A 42 21.96 11.34 -10.91
C GLU A 42 22.99 10.29 -10.46
N PHE A 43 22.56 9.04 -10.34
CA PHE A 43 23.43 7.93 -9.90
C PHE A 43 24.06 7.14 -11.06
N HIS A 44 23.90 7.60 -12.30
CA HIS A 44 24.40 6.96 -13.53
C HIS A 44 24.03 5.47 -13.66
N TRP A 45 22.77 5.12 -13.33
CA TRP A 45 22.30 3.73 -13.42
C TRP A 45 22.00 3.30 -14.84
N ASN A 46 22.46 2.10 -15.20
CA ASN A 46 22.05 1.45 -16.44
C ASN A 46 20.53 1.14 -16.41
N ILE A 47 19.86 1.24 -17.57
CA ILE A 47 18.45 0.87 -17.75
C ILE A 47 18.12 -0.54 -17.26
N HIS A 48 19.08 -1.47 -17.37
CA HIS A 48 18.94 -2.82 -16.82
C HIS A 48 18.68 -2.81 -15.31
N TRP A 49 19.41 -1.98 -14.54
CA TRP A 49 19.23 -1.89 -13.10
C TRP A 49 17.93 -1.21 -12.70
N GLN A 50 17.51 -0.19 -13.45
CA GLN A 50 16.22 0.47 -13.24
C GLN A 50 15.05 -0.53 -13.37
N GLY A 51 15.11 -1.41 -14.37
CA GLY A 51 14.14 -2.49 -14.56
C GLY A 51 14.12 -3.50 -13.42
N TRP A 52 15.30 -3.87 -12.89
CA TRP A 52 15.41 -4.75 -11.71
C TRP A 52 14.81 -4.12 -10.46
N ILE A 53 15.07 -2.85 -10.20
CA ILE A 53 14.52 -2.10 -9.06
C ILE A 53 12.98 -2.10 -9.13
N LEU A 54 12.40 -1.79 -10.30
CA LEU A 54 10.95 -1.79 -10.50
C LEU A 54 10.33 -3.19 -10.34
N SER A 55 10.99 -4.21 -10.90
CA SER A 55 10.52 -5.60 -10.86
C SER A 55 10.58 -6.19 -9.45
N SER A 56 11.57 -5.79 -8.65
CA SER A 56 11.75 -6.27 -7.29
C SER A 56 10.58 -5.92 -6.37
N PHE A 57 10.01 -4.71 -6.53
CA PHE A 57 8.77 -4.32 -5.87
C PHE A 57 7.60 -5.20 -6.31
N ALA A 58 7.42 -5.41 -7.61
CA ALA A 58 6.33 -6.23 -8.15
C ALA A 58 6.41 -7.68 -7.63
N PHE A 59 7.61 -8.22 -7.49
CA PHE A 59 7.83 -9.55 -6.91
C PHE A 59 7.41 -9.63 -5.43
N GLY A 60 7.85 -8.68 -4.61
CA GLY A 60 7.43 -8.58 -3.20
C GLY A 60 5.92 -8.38 -3.06
N TYR A 61 5.33 -7.56 -3.93
CA TYR A 61 3.90 -7.29 -3.94
C TYR A 61 3.06 -8.52 -4.33
N PHE A 62 3.46 -9.24 -5.38
CA PHE A 62 2.76 -10.44 -5.82
C PHE A 62 2.78 -11.54 -4.75
N THR A 63 3.96 -11.81 -4.19
CA THR A 63 4.15 -12.86 -3.17
C THR A 63 3.31 -12.56 -1.91
N SER A 64 3.33 -11.33 -1.42
CA SER A 64 2.55 -10.91 -0.26
C SER A 64 1.04 -10.88 -0.51
N GLN A 65 0.57 -10.51 -1.71
CA GLN A 65 -0.86 -10.58 -2.02
C GLN A 65 -1.41 -12.01 -1.90
N VAL A 66 -0.69 -12.99 -2.44
CA VAL A 66 -1.08 -14.41 -2.35
C VAL A 66 -1.10 -14.87 -0.88
N MET A 67 -0.08 -14.50 -0.11
CA MET A 67 0.01 -14.85 1.31
C MET A 67 -1.01 -14.09 2.17
N GLY A 68 -1.36 -12.86 1.78
CA GLY A 68 -2.17 -11.94 2.56
C GLY A 68 -3.62 -12.38 2.69
N ALA A 69 -4.17 -13.02 1.66
CA ALA A 69 -5.49 -13.63 1.73
C ALA A 69 -5.57 -14.70 2.84
N CYS A 70 -4.50 -15.47 3.06
CA CYS A 70 -4.45 -16.48 4.12
C CYS A 70 -4.07 -15.89 5.49
N ALA A 71 -3.12 -14.95 5.52
CA ALA A 71 -2.60 -14.35 6.74
C ALA A 71 -3.67 -13.53 7.49
N ALA A 72 -4.53 -12.82 6.77
CA ALA A 72 -5.61 -12.02 7.37
C ALA A 72 -6.60 -12.88 8.17
N ASN A 73 -6.84 -14.13 7.73
CA ASN A 73 -7.73 -15.06 8.42
C ASN A 73 -7.09 -15.71 9.67
N LYS A 74 -5.76 -15.85 9.71
CA LYS A 74 -5.05 -16.54 10.80
C LYS A 74 -4.58 -15.60 11.92
N PHE A 75 -4.09 -14.40 11.56
CA PHE A 75 -3.47 -13.47 12.51
C PHE A 75 -4.36 -12.27 12.88
N GLY A 76 -5.53 -12.17 12.26
CA GLY A 76 -6.48 -11.08 12.47
C GLY A 76 -6.16 -9.85 11.63
N CYS A 77 -7.15 -9.34 10.91
CA CYS A 77 -6.95 -8.32 9.90
C CYS A 77 -6.37 -7.01 10.45
N LYS A 78 -6.70 -6.62 11.69
CA LYS A 78 -6.19 -5.38 12.29
C LYS A 78 -4.68 -5.44 12.56
N ALA A 79 -4.18 -6.57 13.08
CA ALA A 79 -2.76 -6.74 13.39
C ALA A 79 -1.93 -6.80 12.10
N VAL A 80 -2.43 -7.53 11.09
CA VAL A 80 -1.80 -7.61 9.76
C VAL A 80 -1.71 -6.22 9.14
N LEU A 81 -2.79 -5.44 9.12
CA LEU A 81 -2.79 -4.10 8.53
C LEU A 81 -1.79 -3.17 9.21
N VAL A 82 -1.73 -3.16 10.55
CA VAL A 82 -0.77 -2.32 11.29
C VAL A 82 0.67 -2.76 11.00
N GLY A 83 0.95 -4.07 11.00
CA GLY A 83 2.27 -4.59 10.65
C GLY A 83 2.70 -4.21 9.23
N SER A 84 1.78 -4.30 8.26
CA SER A 84 2.00 -3.88 6.87
C SER A 84 2.30 -2.39 6.73
N VAL A 85 1.51 -1.53 7.40
CA VAL A 85 1.70 -0.08 7.40
C VAL A 85 3.08 0.28 7.96
N LEU A 86 3.48 -0.35 9.07
CA LEU A 86 4.79 -0.13 9.67
C LEU A 86 5.91 -0.60 8.76
N LEU A 87 5.78 -1.79 8.16
CA LEU A 87 6.79 -2.34 7.26
C LEU A 87 7.00 -1.46 6.02
N TRP A 88 5.91 -1.01 5.37
CA TRP A 88 6.05 -0.12 4.23
C TRP A 88 6.63 1.23 4.65
N SER A 89 6.19 1.80 5.79
CA SER A 89 6.61 3.15 6.21
C SER A 89 8.09 3.20 6.53
N ILE A 90 8.60 2.16 7.20
CA ILE A 90 10.03 1.99 7.46
C ILE A 90 10.79 1.83 6.14
N SER A 91 10.29 1.01 5.22
CA SER A 91 10.92 0.79 3.92
C SER A 91 10.99 2.07 3.06
N THR A 92 9.92 2.86 3.02
CA THR A 92 9.87 4.17 2.33
C THR A 92 10.83 5.17 2.98
N SER A 93 10.93 5.19 4.31
CA SER A 93 11.84 6.10 5.02
C SER A 93 13.32 5.74 4.82
N ILE A 94 13.65 4.45 4.71
CA ILE A 94 15.03 3.98 4.49
C ILE A 94 15.46 4.15 3.02
N THR A 95 14.52 4.10 2.08
CA THR A 95 14.77 4.23 0.63
C THR A 95 15.74 5.36 0.27
N PRO A 96 15.54 6.63 0.67
CA PRO A 96 16.45 7.71 0.30
C PRO A 96 17.87 7.54 0.89
N LEU A 97 17.98 6.94 2.08
CA LEU A 97 19.27 6.71 2.74
C LEU A 97 20.12 5.65 2.02
N VAL A 98 19.46 4.68 1.38
CA VAL A 98 20.14 3.58 0.68
C VAL A 98 20.19 3.77 -0.83
N ALA A 99 19.78 4.93 -1.34
CA ALA A 99 19.69 5.22 -2.77
C ALA A 99 21.03 4.98 -3.49
N HIS A 100 22.17 5.25 -2.84
CA HIS A 100 23.50 5.03 -3.44
C HIS A 100 23.84 3.57 -3.76
N SER A 101 23.17 2.59 -3.13
CA SER A 101 23.49 1.17 -3.26
C SER A 101 22.36 0.38 -3.89
N ILE A 102 22.52 -0.05 -5.15
CA ILE A 102 21.48 -0.79 -5.89
C ILE A 102 21.00 -2.06 -5.15
N PRO A 103 21.87 -2.92 -4.58
CA PRO A 103 21.39 -4.11 -3.86
C PRO A 103 20.54 -3.78 -2.64
N LEU A 104 20.88 -2.73 -1.89
CA LEU A 104 20.09 -2.27 -0.75
C LEU A 104 18.77 -1.64 -1.20
N LEU A 105 18.79 -0.88 -2.30
CA LEU A 105 17.59 -0.34 -2.91
C LEU A 105 16.64 -1.47 -3.34
N ILE A 106 17.14 -2.53 -4.00
CA ILE A 106 16.35 -3.71 -4.36
C ILE A 106 15.75 -4.37 -3.11
N LEU A 107 16.53 -4.55 -2.04
CA LEU A 107 16.04 -5.15 -0.80
C LEU A 107 14.90 -4.31 -0.18
N THR A 108 15.08 -2.99 -0.06
CA THR A 108 14.03 -2.09 0.45
C THR A 108 12.79 -2.12 -0.42
N ARG A 109 12.92 -2.27 -1.74
CA ARG A 109 11.78 -2.40 -2.66
C ARG A 109 11.03 -3.71 -2.51
N ILE A 110 11.73 -4.82 -2.27
CA ILE A 110 11.10 -6.09 -1.95
C ILE A 110 10.32 -5.98 -0.63
N LEU A 111 10.93 -5.40 0.41
CA LEU A 111 10.26 -5.20 1.71
C LEU A 111 9.05 -4.27 1.60
N LEU A 112 9.17 -3.19 0.83
CA LEU A 112 8.06 -2.29 0.52
C LEU A 112 6.94 -3.04 -0.17
N GLY A 113 7.25 -3.78 -1.25
CA GLY A 113 6.27 -4.59 -1.98
C GLY A 113 5.58 -5.62 -1.08
N LEU A 114 6.34 -6.29 -0.20
CA LEU A 114 5.78 -7.21 0.79
C LEU A 114 4.81 -6.52 1.75
N GLY A 115 5.17 -5.35 2.28
CA GLY A 115 4.30 -4.58 3.16
C GLY A 115 3.00 -4.14 2.46
N GLU A 116 3.14 -3.59 1.25
CA GLU A 116 2.03 -3.09 0.46
C GLU A 116 1.06 -4.18 -0.01
N GLY A 117 1.56 -5.36 -0.43
CA GLY A 117 0.69 -6.40 -0.98
C GLY A 117 -0.24 -7.06 0.05
N PHE A 118 0.07 -6.95 1.35
CA PHE A 118 -0.86 -7.31 2.41
C PHE A 118 -1.98 -6.28 2.62
N GLY A 119 -1.81 -5.03 2.18
CA GLY A 119 -2.69 -3.90 2.47
C GLY A 119 -4.11 -4.10 1.91
N LEU A 120 -4.24 -4.17 0.58
CA LEU A 120 -5.53 -4.31 -0.11
C LEU A 120 -6.38 -5.51 0.36
N PRO A 121 -5.87 -6.77 0.38
CA PRO A 121 -6.69 -7.91 0.80
C PRO A 121 -7.15 -7.77 2.26
N THR A 122 -6.30 -7.24 3.13
CA THR A 122 -6.64 -7.01 4.54
C THR A 122 -7.69 -5.89 4.69
N MET A 123 -7.58 -4.80 3.93
CA MET A 123 -8.57 -3.72 3.93
C MET A 123 -9.93 -4.20 3.43
N PHE A 124 -9.97 -5.00 2.36
CA PHE A 124 -11.22 -5.60 1.87
C PHE A 124 -11.86 -6.52 2.92
N GLN A 125 -11.07 -7.34 3.62
CA GLN A 125 -11.59 -8.22 4.67
C GLN A 125 -12.12 -7.43 5.88
N ILE A 126 -11.43 -6.35 6.29
CA ILE A 126 -11.89 -5.46 7.36
C ILE A 126 -13.23 -4.82 6.99
N LEU A 127 -13.32 -4.28 5.78
CA LEU A 127 -14.55 -3.65 5.29
C LEU A 127 -15.69 -4.66 5.13
N ALA A 128 -15.40 -5.88 4.67
CA ALA A 128 -16.38 -6.95 4.58
C ALA A 128 -16.97 -7.29 5.97
N ASN A 129 -16.14 -7.32 7.01
CA ASN A 129 -16.54 -7.66 8.37
C ASN A 129 -17.19 -6.48 9.12
N ALA A 130 -16.79 -5.24 8.83
CA ALA A 130 -17.23 -4.04 9.56
C ALA A 130 -18.47 -3.35 8.95
N VAL A 131 -18.75 -3.55 7.66
CA VAL A 131 -19.82 -2.87 6.92
C VAL A 131 -20.96 -3.85 6.61
N PRO A 132 -22.24 -3.47 6.85
CA PRO A 132 -23.41 -4.24 6.43
C PRO A 132 -23.40 -4.55 4.94
N ILE A 133 -23.99 -5.68 4.53
CA ILE A 133 -23.91 -6.16 3.15
C ILE A 133 -24.53 -5.17 2.15
N GLU A 134 -25.52 -4.39 2.57
CA GLU A 134 -26.22 -3.38 1.76
C GLU A 134 -25.37 -2.14 1.48
N GLU A 135 -24.48 -1.77 2.40
CA GLU A 135 -23.58 -0.60 2.26
C GLU A 135 -22.16 -1.01 1.84
N ARG A 136 -21.83 -2.31 1.81
CA ARG A 136 -20.47 -2.83 1.54
C ARG A 136 -19.92 -2.43 0.18
N SER A 137 -20.75 -2.51 -0.87
CA SER A 137 -20.33 -2.13 -2.22
C SER A 137 -19.89 -0.65 -2.27
N ARG A 138 -20.65 0.24 -1.62
CA ARG A 138 -20.27 1.66 -1.51
C ARG A 138 -18.95 1.84 -0.78
N ALA A 139 -18.74 1.13 0.33
CA ALA A 139 -17.47 1.21 1.08
C ALA A 139 -16.27 0.74 0.24
N PHE A 140 -16.42 -0.32 -0.54
CA PHE A 140 -15.38 -0.78 -1.47
C PHE A 140 -15.13 0.24 -2.60
N SER A 141 -16.19 0.83 -3.16
CA SER A 141 -16.05 1.90 -4.16
C SER A 141 -15.26 3.08 -3.58
N TYR A 142 -15.57 3.54 -2.37
CA TYR A 142 -14.80 4.61 -1.73
C TYR A 142 -13.32 4.25 -1.55
N LEU A 143 -13.01 3.01 -1.15
CA LEU A 143 -11.63 2.54 -1.00
C LEU A 143 -10.88 2.62 -2.33
N ILE A 144 -11.47 2.08 -3.41
CA ILE A 144 -10.86 2.08 -4.75
C ILE A 144 -10.72 3.51 -5.28
N SER A 145 -11.77 4.32 -5.17
CA SER A 145 -11.75 5.72 -5.60
C SER A 145 -10.65 6.51 -4.89
N ALA A 146 -10.46 6.31 -3.58
CA ALA A 146 -9.37 6.95 -2.84
C ALA A 146 -7.99 6.56 -3.39
N GLY A 147 -7.80 5.29 -3.79
CA GLY A 147 -6.56 4.84 -4.43
C GLY A 147 -6.35 5.47 -5.82
N SER A 148 -7.40 5.61 -6.63
CA SER A 148 -7.30 6.31 -7.92
C SER A 148 -6.95 7.78 -7.75
N VAL A 149 -7.58 8.47 -6.80
CA VAL A 149 -7.24 9.88 -6.50
C VAL A 149 -5.79 10.00 -6.02
N GLY A 150 -5.31 9.07 -5.20
CA GLY A 150 -3.90 9.02 -4.75
C GLY A 150 -2.91 8.95 -5.92
N GLN A 151 -3.17 8.07 -6.88
CA GLN A 151 -2.35 7.96 -8.08
C GLN A 151 -2.33 9.27 -8.90
N THR A 152 -3.51 9.85 -9.16
CA THR A 152 -3.62 11.08 -9.94
C THR A 152 -2.91 12.25 -9.25
N VAL A 153 -3.11 12.43 -7.95
CA VAL A 153 -2.44 13.50 -7.19
C VAL A 153 -0.92 13.30 -7.23
N SER A 154 -0.45 12.07 -7.02
CA SER A 154 0.98 11.76 -7.05
C SER A 154 1.62 12.03 -8.41
N SER A 155 0.94 11.72 -9.51
CA SER A 155 1.43 12.01 -10.86
C SER A 155 1.54 13.50 -11.18
N VAL A 156 0.78 14.36 -10.48
CA VAL A 156 0.77 15.82 -10.72
C VAL A 156 1.78 16.56 -9.85
N VAL A 157 2.10 16.01 -8.67
CA VAL A 157 2.96 16.67 -7.67
C VAL A 157 4.46 16.44 -7.95
N ILE A 158 4.81 15.40 -8.71
CA ILE A 158 6.19 15.03 -9.09
C ILE A 158 6.48 15.52 -10.50
#